data_AF-A8URX8-F1
#
_entry.id   AF-A8URX8-F1
#
_cell.length_a   1.000
_cell.length_b   1.000
_cell.length_c   1.000
_cell.angle_alpha   90.00
_cell.angle_beta   90.00
_cell.angle_gamma   90.00
#
_symmetry.space_group_name_H-M   'P 1'
#
loop_
_entity.id
_entity.type
_entity.pdbx_description
1 polymer ?
#
loop_
_entity_poly.entity_id
_entity_poly.type
_entity_poly.pdbx_seq_one_letter_code
_entity_poly.pdbx_strand_id
1 'polypeptide(L)'
;MKVHVEVVSKAPPGGRCEFYDRVFFELVKSYENLYYTLIPSNLYEGDVVPPAVLVNGEVVEPEDALLLTPEEIVEVLRKKGAKPRISEEEIKGRLERAYDEFIGGV
;
A
#
# COMPACT_ATOMS: atom_id res chain seq x y z
N MET A 1 -2.38 -7.07 -18.11
CA MET A 1 -2.38 -5.69 -17.57
C MET A 1 -1.51 -5.69 -16.33
N LYS A 2 -0.63 -4.70 -16.17
CA LYS A 2 0.20 -4.54 -14.97
C LYS A 2 -0.52 -3.60 -14.00
N VAL A 3 -0.40 -3.83 -12.70
CA VAL A 3 -0.87 -2.91 -11.66
C VAL A 3 0.36 -2.31 -10.99
N HIS A 4 0.43 -0.99 -10.95
CA HIS A 4 1.54 -0.28 -10.33
C HIS A 4 1.04 0.40 -9.06
N VAL A 5 1.74 0.16 -7.97
CA VAL A 5 1.48 0.79 -6.68
C VAL A 5 2.65 1.70 -6.34
N GLU A 6 2.35 2.95 -6.05
CA GLU A 6 3.31 3.96 -5.66
C GLU A 6 3.04 4.40 -4.23
N VAL A 7 4.08 4.51 -3.42
CA VAL A 7 4.01 5.13 -2.10
C VAL A 7 4.86 6.38 -2.13
N VAL A 8 4.21 7.53 -1.95
CA VAL A 8 4.90 8.78 -1.70
C VAL A 8 5.14 8.88 -0.19
N SER A 9 6.39 8.73 0.22
CA SER A 9 6.81 8.67 1.63
C SER A 9 7.37 10.01 2.10
N LYS A 10 7.22 10.32 3.40
CA LYS A 10 7.91 11.49 3.98
C LYS A 10 9.43 11.32 3.87
N ALA A 11 10.15 12.44 3.76
CA ALA A 11 11.60 12.47 3.77
C ALA A 11 12.10 13.41 4.88
N PRO A 12 12.68 12.89 5.99
CA PRO A 12 12.94 11.48 6.28
C PRO A 12 11.65 10.66 6.53
N PRO A 13 11.68 9.33 6.28
CA PRO A 13 10.53 8.46 6.53
C PRO A 13 10.29 8.28 8.03
N GLY A 14 9.03 8.03 8.40
CA GLY A 14 8.66 7.70 9.78
C GLY A 14 7.15 7.51 9.96
N GLY A 15 6.78 6.91 11.10
CA GLY A 15 5.39 6.65 11.48
C GLY A 15 4.65 5.84 10.40
N ARG A 16 3.53 6.39 9.90
CA ARG A 16 2.69 5.75 8.88
C ARG A 16 3.42 5.35 7.58
N CYS A 17 4.56 5.96 7.26
CA CYS A 17 5.34 5.57 6.08
C CYS A 17 5.97 4.17 6.22
N GLU A 18 6.38 3.80 7.44
CA GLU A 18 6.99 2.48 7.72
C GLU A 18 5.96 1.35 7.61
N PHE A 19 4.71 1.62 7.99
CA PHE A 19 3.60 0.70 7.79
C PHE A 19 3.41 0.36 6.31
N TYR A 20 3.33 1.40 5.46
CA TYR A 20 3.15 1.21 4.03
C TYR A 20 4.32 0.43 3.42
N ASP A 21 5.57 0.73 3.77
CA ASP A 21 6.72 -0.03 3.28
C ASP A 21 6.62 -1.54 3.57
N ARG A 22 6.13 -1.92 4.76
CA ARG A 22 5.91 -3.34 5.11
C ARG A 22 4.77 -3.97 4.33
N VAL A 23 3.62 -3.28 4.26
CA VAL A 23 2.43 -3.75 3.54
C VAL A 23 2.73 -3.98 2.07
N PHE A 24 3.39 -3.03 1.41
CA PHE A 24 3.65 -3.13 -0.03
C PHE A 24 4.70 -4.19 -0.37
N PHE A 25 5.61 -4.50 0.55
CA PHE A 25 6.48 -5.67 0.40
C PHE A 25 5.70 -7.00 0.38
N GLU A 26 4.69 -7.15 1.23
CA GLU A 26 3.83 -8.34 1.22
C GLU A 26 2.95 -8.41 -0.04
N LEU A 27 2.49 -7.26 -0.55
CA LEU A 27 1.69 -7.19 -1.77
C LEU A 27 2.47 -7.66 -3.01
N VAL A 28 3.72 -7.24 -3.20
CA VAL A 28 4.52 -7.66 -4.37
C VAL A 28 4.70 -9.18 -4.41
N LYS A 29 4.82 -9.84 -3.25
CA LYS A 29 4.91 -11.31 -3.17
C LYS A 29 3.58 -12.01 -3.46
N SER A 30 2.48 -11.32 -3.22
CA SER A 30 1.13 -11.90 -3.22
C SER A 30 0.42 -11.79 -4.57
N TYR A 31 0.93 -10.98 -5.49
CA TYR A 31 0.32 -10.75 -6.81
C TYR A 31 1.29 -11.03 -7.97
N GLU A 32 0.77 -11.48 -9.11
CA GLU A 32 1.57 -11.85 -10.28
C GLU A 32 2.03 -10.66 -11.11
N ASN A 33 1.16 -9.64 -11.19
CA ASN A 33 1.28 -8.52 -12.10
C ASN A 33 1.37 -7.17 -11.38
N LEU A 34 1.70 -7.19 -10.09
CA LEU A 34 1.84 -6.00 -9.25
C LEU A 34 3.30 -5.54 -9.21
N TYR A 35 3.52 -4.25 -9.36
CA TYR A 35 4.81 -3.58 -9.24
C TYR A 35 4.72 -2.50 -8.18
N TYR A 36 5.80 -2.30 -7.44
CA TYR A 36 5.86 -1.33 -6.35
C TYR A 36 6.94 -0.28 -6.61
N THR A 37 6.68 0.96 -6.24
CA THR A 37 7.68 2.02 -6.20
C THR A 37 7.51 2.86 -4.94
N LEU A 38 8.58 2.97 -4.16
CA LEU A 38 8.66 3.90 -3.05
C LEU A 38 9.32 5.19 -3.55
N ILE A 39 8.63 6.32 -3.42
CA ILE A 39 9.09 7.63 -3.87
C ILE A 39 9.21 8.56 -2.65
N PRO A 40 10.42 9.02 -2.30
CA PRO A 40 10.58 10.08 -1.31
C PRO A 40 9.87 11.36 -1.77
N SER A 41 9.11 11.99 -0.89
CA SER A 41 8.31 13.19 -1.19
C SER A 41 9.12 14.38 -1.71
N ASN A 42 10.39 14.49 -1.35
CA ASN A 42 11.29 15.50 -1.91
C ASN A 42 11.74 15.23 -3.36
N LEU A 43 11.41 14.06 -3.90
CA LEU A 43 11.65 13.64 -5.29
C LEU A 43 10.34 13.43 -6.06
N TYR A 44 9.18 13.62 -5.43
CA TYR A 44 7.88 13.48 -6.08
C TYR A 44 7.40 14.83 -6.61
N GLU A 45 7.02 14.88 -7.88
CA GLU A 45 6.62 16.13 -8.56
C GLU A 45 5.11 16.39 -8.54
N GLY A 46 4.30 15.47 -7.99
CA GLY A 46 2.85 15.59 -7.91
C GLY A 46 2.34 16.26 -6.63
N ASP A 47 1.07 16.67 -6.63
CA ASP A 47 0.41 17.37 -5.52
C ASP A 47 -0.34 16.38 -4.60
N VAL A 48 0.42 15.67 -3.75
CA VAL A 48 -0.14 14.77 -2.72
C VAL A 48 0.55 14.99 -1.38
N VAL A 49 -0.19 14.78 -0.28
CA VAL A 49 0.35 14.91 1.07
C VAL A 49 0.88 13.55 1.56
N PRO A 50 2.17 13.41 1.89
CA PRO A 50 2.72 12.14 2.36
C PRO A 50 2.30 11.76 3.80
N PRO A 51 2.13 10.46 4.11
CA PRO A 51 2.19 9.35 3.16
C PRO A 51 0.97 9.32 2.25
N ALA A 52 1.19 9.06 0.96
CA ALA A 52 0.14 8.85 -0.02
C ALA A 52 0.37 7.53 -0.77
N VAL A 53 -0.70 6.82 -1.07
CA VAL A 53 -0.68 5.60 -1.89
C VAL A 53 -1.38 5.92 -3.20
N LEU A 54 -0.75 5.58 -4.31
CA LEU A 54 -1.34 5.67 -5.64
C LEU A 54 -1.37 4.30 -6.28
N VAL A 55 -2.45 3.99 -6.99
CA VAL A 55 -2.58 2.75 -7.78
C VAL A 55 -2.88 3.11 -9.22
N ASN A 56 -1.94 2.80 -10.12
CA ASN A 56 -1.92 3.25 -11.51
C ASN A 56 -2.02 4.78 -11.65
N GLY A 57 -1.34 5.53 -10.78
CA GLY A 57 -1.32 7.00 -10.77
C GLY A 57 -2.56 7.67 -10.14
N GLU A 58 -3.53 6.91 -9.65
CA GLU A 58 -4.69 7.44 -8.93
C GLU A 58 -4.49 7.34 -7.42
N VAL A 59 -4.69 8.45 -6.70
CA VAL A 59 -4.61 8.49 -5.23
C VAL A 59 -5.69 7.61 -4.61
N VAL A 60 -5.29 6.80 -3.64
CA VAL A 60 -6.17 5.95 -2.84
C VAL A 60 -6.27 6.55 -1.44
N GLU A 61 -7.46 7.02 -1.08
CA GLU A 61 -7.74 7.58 0.24
C GLU A 61 -8.35 6.52 1.16
N PRO A 62 -7.92 6.45 2.43
CA PRO A 62 -8.57 5.59 3.41
C PRO A 62 -9.91 6.19 3.85
N GLU A 63 -10.91 5.35 4.10
CA GLU A 63 -12.24 5.75 4.54
C GLU A 63 -12.21 6.47 5.90
N ASP A 64 -11.26 6.11 6.77
CA ASP A 64 -11.09 6.69 8.10
C ASP A 64 -10.09 7.87 8.16
N ALA A 65 -9.55 8.29 7.01
CA ALA A 65 -8.51 9.31 6.87
C ALA A 65 -7.18 9.04 7.60
N LEU A 66 -6.98 7.85 8.18
CA LEU A 66 -5.79 7.51 8.96
C LEU A 66 -4.85 6.59 8.18
N LEU A 67 -5.30 5.41 7.80
CA LEU A 67 -4.51 4.36 7.16
C LEU A 67 -5.40 3.49 6.27
N LEU A 68 -4.84 3.03 5.15
CA LEU A 68 -5.54 2.00 4.37
C LEU A 68 -5.53 0.69 5.15
N THR A 69 -6.72 0.17 5.39
CA THR A 69 -6.97 -1.14 5.97
C THR A 69 -6.60 -2.26 4.97
N PRO A 70 -6.30 -3.47 5.46
CA PRO A 70 -6.11 -4.66 4.62
C PRO A 70 -7.24 -4.86 3.59
N GLU A 71 -8.49 -4.64 3.99
CA GLU A 71 -9.68 -4.79 3.15
C GLU A 71 -9.69 -3.79 2.00
N GLU A 72 -9.47 -2.50 2.29
CA GLU A 72 -9.45 -1.43 1.29
C GLU A 72 -8.37 -1.68 0.25
N ILE A 73 -7.18 -2.09 0.68
CA ILE A 73 -6.05 -2.41 -0.19
C ILE A 73 -6.43 -3.53 -1.16
N VAL A 74 -6.94 -4.65 -0.64
CA VAL A 74 -7.31 -5.81 -1.47
C VAL A 74 -8.44 -5.44 -2.44
N GLU A 75 -9.42 -4.68 -1.99
CA GLU A 75 -10.52 -4.23 -2.83
C GLU A 75 -10.06 -3.33 -3.98
N VAL A 76 -9.20 -2.34 -3.70
CA VAL A 76 -8.64 -1.44 -4.71
C VAL A 76 -7.82 -2.22 -5.74
N LEU A 77 -6.94 -3.11 -5.28
CA LEU A 77 -6.11 -3.93 -6.17
C LEU A 77 -6.97 -4.85 -7.06
N ARG A 78 -8.02 -5.45 -6.51
CA ARG A 78 -8.98 -6.26 -7.27
C ARG A 78 -9.69 -5.42 -8.35
N LYS A 79 -10.19 -4.23 -8.00
CA LYS A 79 -10.83 -3.29 -8.94
C LYS A 79 -9.87 -2.86 -10.07
N LYS A 80 -8.57 -2.74 -9.77
CA LYS A 80 -7.52 -2.38 -10.75
C LYS A 80 -6.99 -3.58 -11.55
N GLY A 81 -7.50 -4.79 -11.32
CA GLY A 81 -7.14 -5.98 -12.08
C GLY A 81 -5.83 -6.64 -11.64
N ALA A 82 -5.46 -6.49 -10.36
CA ALA A 82 -4.36 -7.24 -9.78
C ALA A 82 -4.73 -8.73 -9.75
N LYS A 83 -3.75 -9.60 -10.03
CA LYS A 83 -3.92 -11.04 -10.13
C LYS A 83 -3.24 -11.71 -8.94
N PRO A 84 -3.99 -12.17 -7.93
CA PRO A 84 -3.38 -12.76 -6.75
C PRO A 84 -2.77 -14.13 -7.08
N ARG A 85 -1.63 -14.44 -6.46
CA ARG A 85 -0.94 -15.74 -6.54
C ARG A 85 -1.47 -16.76 -5.53
N ILE A 86 -2.12 -16.27 -4.49
CA ILE A 86 -2.69 -16.99 -3.34
C ILE A 86 -4.13 -16.51 -3.13
N SER A 87 -4.90 -17.10 -2.20
CA SER A 87 -6.27 -16.66 -1.97
C SER A 87 -6.33 -15.24 -1.36
N GLU A 88 -7.39 -14.49 -1.63
CA GLU A 88 -7.56 -13.15 -1.05
C GLU A 88 -7.61 -13.20 0.48
N GLU A 89 -8.15 -14.27 1.08
CA GLU A 89 -8.15 -14.49 2.53
C GLU A 89 -6.73 -14.61 3.08
N GLU A 90 -5.83 -15.29 2.36
CA GLU A 90 -4.43 -15.42 2.78
C GLU A 90 -3.69 -14.09 2.67
N ILE A 91 -3.98 -13.31 1.62
CA ILE A 91 -3.42 -11.95 1.44
C ILE A 91 -3.87 -11.07 2.60
N LYS A 92 -5.17 -11.04 2.89
CA LYS A 92 -5.73 -10.27 4.01
C LYS A 92 -5.06 -10.65 5.33
N GLY A 93 -4.97 -11.95 5.65
CA GLY A 93 -4.30 -12.39 6.88
C GLY A 93 -2.82 -12.02 6.96
N ARG A 94 -2.10 -11.87 5.83
CA ARG A 94 -0.73 -11.33 5.83
C ARG A 94 -0.70 -9.84 6.12
N LEU A 95 -1.62 -9.08 5.51
CA LEU A 95 -1.72 -7.63 5.70
C LEU A 95 -2.21 -7.27 7.10
N GLU A 96 -3.18 -8.00 7.64
CA GLU A 96 -3.67 -7.87 9.03
C GLU A 96 -2.53 -8.04 10.03
N ARG A 97 -1.67 -9.05 9.88
CA ARG A 97 -0.49 -9.19 10.75
C ARG A 97 0.44 -7.97 10.68
N ALA A 98 0.70 -7.44 9.47
CA ALA A 98 1.53 -6.25 9.31
C ALA A 98 0.86 -5.00 9.91
N TYR A 99 -0.47 -4.92 9.84
CA TYR A 99 -1.30 -3.86 10.42
C TYR A 99 -1.28 -3.91 11.96
N ASP A 100 -1.51 -5.09 12.54
CA ASP A 100 -1.51 -5.33 13.98
C ASP A 100 -0.12 -5.13 14.59
N GLU A 101 0.95 -5.56 13.93
CA GLU A 101 2.32 -5.29 14.36
C GLU A 101 2.64 -3.79 14.41
N PHE A 102 2.10 -3.02 13.45
CA PHE A 102 2.29 -1.58 13.42
C PHE A 102 1.50 -0.91 14.55
N ILE A 103 0.20 -1.20 14.69
CA ILE A 103 -0.67 -0.55 15.68
C ILE A 103 -0.35 -1.02 17.11
N GLY A 104 -0.12 -2.31 17.33
CA GLY A 104 0.19 -2.88 18.63
C GLY A 104 1.60 -2.58 19.13
N GLY A 105 2.45 -2.01 18.28
CA GLY A 105 3.80 -1.53 18.63
C GLY A 105 3.90 -0.05 18.95
N VAL A 106 2.78 0.71 18.92
CA VAL A 106 2.70 2.14 19.27
C VAL A 106 2.29 2.35 20.72
#